data_AF-A0A0J1ILY0-F1
#
_entry.id   AF-A0A0J1ILY0-F1
#
_cell.length_a   1.000
_cell.length_b   1.000
_cell.length_c   1.000
_cell.angle_alpha   90.00
_cell.angle_beta   90.00
_cell.angle_gamma   90.00
#
_symmetry.space_group_name_H-M   'P 1'
#
loop_
_entity.id
_entity.type
_entity.pdbx_description
1 polymer ?
#
loop_
_entity_poly.entity_id
_entity_poly.type
_entity_poly.pdbx_seq_one_letter_code
_entity_poly.pdbx_strand_id
1 'polypeptide(L)'
;MDKEARSGQIQAELLEMFKNLPAEPMKFVYPLIQRLAFMQTTLEELEDDIKAKGTFELTKTRPRKFRERPVVKTYNAMIKNYTTTMKQLLDRLPGEKADEAEDELLAFLRK
;
A
#
# COMPACT_ATOMS: atom_id res chain seq x y z
N MET A 1 -17.60 -3.56 10.01
CA MET A 1 -16.93 -2.36 10.54
C MET A 1 -17.28 -1.23 9.60
N ASP A 2 -17.59 -0.03 10.10
CA ASP A 2 -17.83 1.12 9.21
C ASP A 2 -16.56 1.42 8.39
N LYS A 3 -16.73 1.72 7.10
CA LYS A 3 -15.64 1.91 6.14
C LYS A 3 -14.77 3.09 6.56
N GLU A 4 -15.40 4.16 7.03
CA GLU A 4 -14.69 5.34 7.54
C GLU A 4 -13.91 5.01 8.81
N ALA A 5 -14.49 4.23 9.72
CA ALA A 5 -13.80 3.76 10.91
C ALA A 5 -12.59 2.89 10.58
N ARG A 6 -12.71 1.96 9.60
CA ARG A 6 -11.58 1.13 9.17
C ARG A 6 -10.47 1.94 8.52
N SER A 7 -10.83 2.87 7.63
CA SER A 7 -9.85 3.78 7.02
C SER A 7 -9.16 4.65 8.08
N GLY A 8 -9.90 5.14 9.09
CA GLY A 8 -9.33 5.91 10.20
C GLY A 8 -8.33 5.12 11.04
N GLN A 9 -8.62 3.84 11.32
CA GLN A 9 -7.69 2.94 12.01
C GLN A 9 -6.41 2.74 11.21
N ILE A 10 -6.51 2.41 9.92
CA ILE A 10 -5.34 2.24 9.05
C ILE A 10 -4.51 3.53 8.99
N GLN A 11 -5.17 4.68 8.90
CA GLN A 11 -4.49 5.98 8.91
C GLN A 11 -3.68 6.19 10.20
N ALA A 12 -4.25 5.86 11.35
CA ALA A 12 -3.58 5.97 12.64
C ALA A 12 -2.38 5.01 12.76
N GLU A 13 -2.54 3.75 12.33
CA GLU A 13 -1.46 2.75 12.29
C GLU A 13 -0.29 3.23 11.42
N LEU A 14 -0.59 3.76 10.23
CA LEU A 14 0.43 4.29 9.33
C LEU A 14 1.09 5.55 9.89
N LEU A 15 0.34 6.47 10.52
CA LEU A 15 0.95 7.67 11.13
C LEU A 15 1.93 7.31 12.24
N GLU A 16 1.63 6.28 13.03
CA GLU A 16 2.50 5.81 14.11
C GLU A 16 3.87 5.34 13.58
N MET A 17 3.91 4.71 12.39
CA MET A 17 5.16 4.31 11.73
C MET A 17 6.06 5.51 11.35
N PHE A 18 5.48 6.68 11.13
CA PHE A 18 6.18 7.89 10.67
C PHE A 18 6.28 8.97 11.76
N LYS A 19 5.93 8.67 13.02
CA LYS A 19 5.88 9.66 14.11
C LYS A 19 7.21 10.38 14.39
N ASN A 20 8.33 9.75 14.05
CA ASN A 20 9.68 10.29 14.27
C ASN A 20 10.20 11.15 13.11
N LEU A 21 9.43 11.31 12.02
CA LEU A 21 9.84 12.17 10.91
C LEU A 21 9.77 13.65 11.32
N PRO A 22 10.73 14.49 10.89
CA PRO A 22 10.64 15.93 11.05
C PRO A 22 9.37 16.52 10.39
N ALA A 23 8.92 17.68 10.85
CA ALA A 23 7.66 18.29 10.41
C ALA A 23 7.61 18.61 8.89
N GLU A 24 8.75 18.90 8.27
CA GLU A 24 8.84 19.22 6.84
C GLU A 24 8.55 18.01 5.93
N PRO A 25 9.22 16.84 6.09
CA PRO A 25 8.85 15.64 5.34
C PRO A 25 7.46 15.10 5.71
N MET A 26 6.94 15.36 6.92
CA MET A 26 5.58 14.95 7.28
C MET A 26 4.48 15.58 6.41
N LYS A 27 4.67 16.80 5.89
CA LYS A 27 3.70 17.44 4.97
C LYS A 27 3.51 16.64 3.67
N PHE A 28 4.53 15.90 3.23
CA PHE A 28 4.47 15.06 2.03
C PHE A 28 3.97 13.65 2.34
N VAL A 29 4.28 13.13 3.53
CA VAL A 29 3.89 11.79 4.00
C VAL A 29 2.40 11.72 4.32
N TYR A 30 1.84 12.76 4.95
CA TYR A 30 0.44 12.73 5.40
C TYR A 30 -0.59 12.49 4.27
N PRO A 31 -0.54 13.20 3.12
CA PRO A 31 -1.45 12.91 2.00
C PRO A 31 -1.30 11.49 1.42
N LEU A 32 -0.08 10.94 1.44
CA LEU A 32 0.17 9.56 0.97
C LEU A 32 -0.43 8.53 1.93
N ILE A 33 -0.35 8.78 3.24
CA ILE A 33 -1.01 7.94 4.25
C ILE A 33 -2.52 7.93 4.05
N GLN A 34 -3.15 9.08 3.80
CA GLN A 34 -4.59 9.15 3.50
C GLN A 34 -4.95 8.33 2.26
N ARG A 35 -4.13 8.42 1.21
CA ARG A 35 -4.30 7.62 -0.02
C ARG A 35 -4.17 6.12 0.26
N LEU A 36 -3.18 5.71 1.06
CA LEU A 36 -2.97 4.31 1.45
C LEU A 36 -4.15 3.76 2.25
N ALA A 37 -4.64 4.50 3.24
CA ALA A 37 -5.78 4.09 4.05
C ALA A 37 -7.05 3.85 3.20
N PHE A 38 -7.33 4.76 2.26
CA PHE A 38 -8.43 4.60 1.31
C PHE A 38 -8.23 3.37 0.40
N MET A 39 -7.03 3.21 -0.17
CA MET A 39 -6.74 2.10 -1.06
C MET A 39 -6.81 0.76 -0.34
N GLN A 40 -6.26 0.65 0.86
CA GLN A 40 -6.29 -0.58 1.65
C GLN A 40 -7.73 -0.99 2.01
N THR A 41 -8.55 -0.05 2.49
CA THR A 41 -9.96 -0.33 2.77
C THR A 41 -10.71 -0.77 1.50
N THR A 42 -10.39 -0.17 0.35
CA THR A 42 -10.98 -0.56 -0.93
C THR A 42 -10.49 -1.95 -1.38
N LEU A 43 -9.22 -2.29 -1.15
CA LEU A 43 -8.67 -3.61 -1.44
C LEU A 43 -9.38 -4.69 -0.62
N GLU A 44 -9.60 -4.45 0.68
CA GLU A 44 -10.34 -5.37 1.55
C GLU A 44 -11.75 -5.69 0.97
N GLU A 45 -12.50 -4.68 0.53
CA GLU A 45 -13.83 -4.88 -0.10
C GLU A 45 -13.76 -5.66 -1.42
N LEU A 46 -12.79 -5.32 -2.27
CA LEU A 46 -12.61 -5.99 -3.56
C LEU A 46 -12.21 -7.45 -3.36
N GLU A 47 -11.35 -7.73 -2.39
CA GLU A 47 -10.97 -9.09 -2.01
C GLU A 47 -12.17 -9.89 -1.52
N ASP A 48 -13.00 -9.32 -0.66
CA ASP A 48 -14.18 -10.02 -0.14
C ASP A 48 -15.16 -10.37 -1.26
N ASP A 49 -15.38 -9.46 -2.23
CA ASP A 49 -16.19 -9.76 -3.41
C ASP A 49 -15.57 -10.86 -4.28
N ILE A 50 -14.25 -10.83 -4.49
CA ILE A 50 -13.53 -11.86 -5.27
C ILE A 50 -13.57 -13.21 -4.57
N LYS A 51 -13.37 -13.24 -3.24
CA LYS A 51 -13.47 -14.46 -2.40
C LYS A 51 -14.87 -15.05 -2.48
N ALA A 52 -15.91 -14.22 -2.44
CA ALA A 52 -17.30 -14.66 -2.45
C ALA A 52 -17.80 -15.11 -3.84
N LYS A 53 -17.38 -14.44 -4.92
CA LYS A 53 -17.97 -14.61 -6.26
C LYS A 53 -16.99 -15.11 -7.32
N GLY A 54 -15.75 -15.38 -6.94
CA GLY A 54 -14.68 -15.83 -7.83
C GLY A 54 -14.14 -14.73 -8.74
N THR A 55 -13.21 -15.11 -9.62
CA THR A 55 -12.49 -14.19 -10.52
C THR A 55 -13.08 -14.11 -11.93
N PHE A 56 -13.82 -15.14 -12.35
CA PHE A 56 -14.42 -15.23 -13.68
C PHE A 56 -15.95 -15.26 -13.59
N GLU A 57 -16.59 -14.69 -14.60
CA GLU A 57 -18.04 -14.76 -14.79
C GLU A 57 -18.38 -15.21 -16.21
N LEU A 58 -19.56 -15.80 -16.37
CA LEU A 58 -20.10 -16.15 -17.66
C LEU A 58 -20.78 -14.90 -18.28
N THR A 59 -20.49 -14.60 -19.54
CA THR A 59 -21.16 -13.48 -20.22
C THR A 59 -22.66 -13.73 -20.37
N LYS A 60 -23.44 -12.66 -20.26
CA LYS A 60 -24.89 -12.72 -20.48
C LYS A 60 -25.25 -12.82 -21.97
N THR A 61 -24.35 -12.40 -22.86
CA THR A 61 -24.50 -12.44 -24.32
C THR A 61 -24.27 -13.84 -24.89
N ARG A 62 -24.97 -14.19 -25.99
CA ARG A 62 -24.76 -15.46 -26.71
C ARG A 62 -23.75 -15.28 -27.87
N PRO A 63 -22.87 -16.25 -28.14
CA PRO A 63 -22.59 -17.43 -27.30
C PRO A 63 -21.94 -17.00 -25.98
N ARG A 64 -22.31 -17.66 -24.90
CA ARG A 64 -21.78 -17.35 -23.57
C ARG A 64 -20.30 -17.73 -23.51
N LYS A 65 -19.47 -16.86 -22.94
CA LYS A 65 -18.03 -17.08 -22.75
C LYS A 65 -17.64 -16.79 -21.31
N PHE A 66 -16.57 -17.40 -20.82
CA PHE A 66 -15.95 -16.97 -19.58
C PHE A 66 -15.14 -15.70 -19.81
N ARG A 67 -15.29 -14.73 -18.91
CA ARG A 67 -14.45 -13.54 -18.86
C ARG A 67 -14.06 -13.21 -17.43
N GLU A 68 -12.94 -12.54 -17.26
CA GLU A 68 -12.54 -11.98 -15.98
C GLU A 68 -13.55 -10.92 -15.53
N ARG A 69 -13.90 -10.93 -14.24
CA ARG A 69 -14.84 -9.97 -13.65
C ARG A 69 -14.17 -8.58 -13.55
N PRO A 70 -14.91 -7.48 -13.79
CA PRO A 70 -14.35 -6.13 -13.69
C PRO A 70 -13.71 -5.81 -12.33
N VAL A 71 -14.28 -6.35 -11.23
CA VAL A 71 -13.74 -6.21 -9.86
C VAL A 71 -12.30 -6.68 -9.76
N VAL A 72 -11.93 -7.77 -10.44
CA VAL A 72 -10.56 -8.31 -10.43
C VAL A 72 -9.58 -7.35 -11.10
N LYS A 73 -9.99 -6.71 -12.21
CA LYS A 73 -9.17 -5.70 -12.87
C LYS A 73 -8.96 -4.48 -11.98
N THR A 74 -10.02 -4.02 -11.32
CA THR A 74 -9.93 -2.91 -10.36
C THR A 74 -9.01 -3.27 -9.20
N TYR A 75 -9.13 -4.47 -8.63
CA TYR A 75 -8.23 -4.97 -7.58
C TYR A 75 -6.78 -4.96 -8.04
N ASN A 76 -6.49 -5.54 -9.20
CA ASN A 76 -5.13 -5.61 -9.76
C ASN A 76 -4.51 -4.24 -10.01
N ALA A 77 -5.30 -3.25 -10.44
CA ALA A 77 -4.83 -1.88 -10.58
C ALA A 77 -4.61 -1.22 -9.21
N MET A 78 -5.54 -1.42 -8.27
CA MET A 78 -5.48 -0.84 -6.93
C MET A 78 -4.29 -1.36 -6.14
N ILE A 79 -4.01 -2.67 -6.17
CA ILE A 79 -2.90 -3.26 -5.41
C ILE A 79 -1.55 -2.78 -5.92
N LYS A 80 -1.39 -2.62 -7.24
CA LYS A 80 -0.16 -2.06 -7.84
C LYS A 80 0.06 -0.60 -7.41
N ASN A 81 -1.01 0.19 -7.36
CA ASN A 81 -0.95 1.57 -6.90
C ASN A 81 -0.60 1.62 -5.41
N TYR A 82 -1.27 0.79 -4.60
CA TYR A 82 -0.99 0.66 -3.17
C TYR A 82 0.47 0.31 -2.91
N THR A 83 1.02 -0.72 -3.55
CA THR A 83 2.42 -1.11 -3.38
C THR A 83 3.39 0.00 -3.80
N THR A 84 3.06 0.72 -4.88
CA THR A 84 3.89 1.84 -5.35
C THR A 84 3.89 3.00 -4.36
N THR A 85 2.71 3.39 -3.85
CA THR A 85 2.59 4.45 -2.85
C THR A 85 3.23 4.04 -1.52
N MET A 86 3.08 2.78 -1.10
CA MET A 86 3.71 2.29 0.12
C MET A 86 5.24 2.35 0.01
N LYS A 87 5.79 1.91 -1.13
CA LYS A 87 7.22 2.03 -1.40
C LYS A 87 7.69 3.49 -1.36
N GLN A 88 6.98 4.41 -2.02
CA GLN A 88 7.28 5.84 -1.97
C GLN A 88 7.29 6.40 -0.55
N LEU A 89 6.46 5.85 0.35
CA LEU A 89 6.41 6.22 1.75
C LEU A 89 7.61 5.66 2.52
N LEU A 90 7.89 4.36 2.36
CA LEU A 90 9.00 3.67 3.03
C LEU A 90 10.37 4.22 2.61
N ASP A 91 10.55 4.58 1.34
CA ASP A 91 11.77 5.21 0.81
C ASP A 91 12.05 6.58 1.47
N ARG A 92 11.08 7.17 2.19
CA ARG A 92 11.20 8.43 2.93
C ARG A 92 11.44 8.26 4.42
N LEU A 93 11.28 7.05 4.94
CA LEU A 93 11.84 6.76 6.24
C LEU A 93 13.36 6.95 6.14
N PRO A 94 14.01 7.51 7.17
CA PRO A 94 15.45 7.38 7.26
C PRO A 94 15.75 5.89 7.13
N GLY A 95 16.34 5.49 6.00
CA GLY A 95 16.70 4.10 5.79
C GLY A 95 17.62 3.68 6.94
N GLU A 96 17.72 2.38 7.18
CA GLU A 96 18.86 1.79 7.88
C GLU A 96 20.15 2.02 7.04
N LYS A 97 20.47 3.28 6.73
CA LYS A 97 21.73 3.70 6.13
C LYS A 97 22.66 4.06 7.27
N ALA A 98 23.24 3.05 7.91
CA ALA A 98 24.42 3.26 8.74
C ALA A 98 25.36 2.05 8.81
N ASP A 99 24.96 0.84 8.41
CA ASP A 99 25.92 -0.27 8.29
C ASP A 99 27.00 0.05 7.23
N GLU A 100 26.64 0.78 6.15
CA GLU A 100 27.60 1.23 5.12
C GLU A 100 28.59 2.29 5.63
N ALA A 101 28.19 3.14 6.58
CA ALA A 101 29.08 4.15 7.16
C ALA A 101 29.99 3.57 8.26
N GLU A 102 29.53 2.55 8.99
CA GLU A 102 30.36 1.77 9.90
C GLU A 102 31.40 0.93 9.13
N ASP A 103 31.02 0.31 8.01
CA ASP A 103 31.94 -0.50 7.21
C ASP A 103 33.08 0.31 6.58
N GLU A 104 32.83 1.53 6.09
CA GLU A 104 33.91 2.41 5.59
C GLU A 104 34.85 2.88 6.70
N LEU A 105 34.32 3.18 7.90
CA LEU A 105 35.12 3.53 9.09
C LEU A 105 35.96 2.34 9.58
N LEU A 106 35.38 1.14 9.62
CA LEU A 106 36.07 -0.09 10.01
C LEU A 106 37.13 -0.51 8.99
N ALA A 107 36.90 -0.28 7.70
CA ALA A 107 37.89 -0.50 6.64
C ALA A 107 39.08 0.47 6.74
N PHE A 108 38.85 1.72 7.14
CA PHE A 108 39.90 2.72 7.35
C PHE A 108 40.80 2.36 8.55
N LEU A 109 40.24 1.89 9.67
CA LEU A 109 40.99 1.52 10.87
C LEU A 109 41.83 0.23 10.75
N ARG A 110 41.59 -0.58 9.70
CA ARG A 110 42.34 -1.81 9.39
C ARG A 110 43.55 -1.57 8.47
N LYS A 111 43.82 -0.31 8.11
CA LYS A 111 44.95 0.11 7.26
C LYS A 111 45.99 0.86 8.10
#